data_AF-A0A323ULI1-F1
#
_entry.id   AF-A0A323ULI1-F1
#
_cell.length_a   1.000
_cell.length_b   1.000
_cell.length_c   1.000
_cell.angle_alpha   90.00
_cell.angle_beta   90.00
_cell.angle_gamma   90.00
#
_symmetry.space_group_name_H-M   'P 1'
#
loop_
_entity.id
_entity.type
_entity.pdbx_description
1 polymer ?
#
loop_
_entity_poly.entity_id
_entity_poly.type
_entity_poly.pdbx_seq_one_letter_code
_entity_poly.pdbx_strand_id
1 'polypeptide(L)'
;MGVDWIQPYIGQLTFGGIAGFATGYALKKIGKIVAIAFGLIFIVVQVLAQMGYVSVDWTRVQRDVEPLLKEAQVRSAWDQLLAILTRNLPFGGAFVAGLVIGLRRG
;
A
#
# COMPACT_ATOMS: atom_id res chain seq x y z
N MET A 1 42.37 3.38 8.69
CA MET A 1 41.22 2.50 8.97
C MET A 1 40.14 2.86 7.96
N GLY A 2 40.03 2.05 6.90
CA GLY A 2 39.29 2.40 5.67
C GLY A 2 37.78 2.28 5.82
N VAL A 3 37.05 3.10 5.06
CA VAL A 3 35.57 3.19 4.99
C VAL A 3 34.97 2.01 4.20
N ASP A 4 35.82 1.12 3.69
CA ASP A 4 35.49 0.07 2.72
C ASP A 4 34.48 -0.96 3.26
N TRP A 5 34.42 -1.14 4.58
CA TRP A 5 33.47 -2.05 5.24
C TRP A 5 32.05 -1.47 5.38
N ILE A 6 31.88 -0.15 5.25
CA ILE A 6 30.57 0.54 5.38
C ILE A 6 29.95 0.86 4.01
N GLN A 7 30.77 0.99 2.97
CA GLN A 7 30.33 1.27 1.60
C GLN A 7 29.17 0.41 1.09
N PRO A 8 29.15 -0.93 1.26
CA PRO A 8 28.03 -1.75 0.79
C PRO A 8 26.73 -1.46 1.54
N TYR A 9 26.79 -1.01 2.80
CA TYR A 9 25.62 -0.65 3.60
C TYR A 9 25.06 0.73 3.22
N ILE A 10 25.93 1.70 2.92
CA ILE A 10 25.52 3.05 2.50
C ILE A 10 24.73 2.99 1.19
N GLY A 11 25.22 2.22 0.20
CA GLY A 11 24.50 2.04 -1.07
C GLY A 11 23.11 1.44 -0.89
N GLN A 12 22.98 0.45 0.00
CA GLN A 12 21.70 -0.19 0.30
C GLN A 12 20.73 0.74 1.06
N LEU A 13 21.23 1.56 2.00
CA LEU A 13 20.42 2.56 2.69
C LEU A 13 19.91 3.63 1.72
N THR A 14 20.77 4.20 0.88
CA THR A 14 20.37 5.26 -0.05
C THR A 14 19.38 4.73 -1.08
N PHE A 15 19.65 3.57 -1.67
CA PHE A 15 18.74 2.95 -2.64
C PHE A 15 17.41 2.59 -2.00
N GLY A 16 17.42 1.96 -0.82
CA GLY A 16 16.21 1.65 -0.05
C GLY A 16 15.38 2.89 0.23
N GLY A 17 16.01 3.96 0.73
CA GLY A 17 15.33 5.23 1.03
C GLY A 17 14.66 5.86 -0.19
N ILE A 18 15.36 5.94 -1.33
CA ILE A 18 14.81 6.52 -2.57
C ILE A 18 13.68 5.63 -3.13
N ALA A 19 13.89 4.32 -3.19
CA ALA A 19 12.88 3.37 -3.66
C ALA A 19 11.62 3.41 -2.78
N GLY A 20 11.81 3.47 -1.45
CA GLY A 20 10.73 3.64 -0.49
C GLY A 20 9.97 4.93 -0.73
N PHE A 21 10.68 6.06 -0.82
CA PHE A 21 10.07 7.37 -1.06
C PHE A 21 9.24 7.42 -2.35
N ALA A 22 9.80 6.95 -3.46
CA ALA A 22 9.09 6.91 -4.74
C ALA A 22 7.84 6.04 -4.67
N THR A 23 7.96 4.85 -4.06
CA THR A 23 6.82 3.92 -3.86
C THR A 23 5.73 4.58 -3.00
N GLY A 24 6.10 5.17 -1.87
CA GLY A 24 5.16 5.84 -0.97
C GLY A 24 4.46 7.04 -1.62
N TYR A 25 5.19 7.85 -2.38
CA TYR A 25 4.63 9.00 -3.08
C TYR A 25 3.60 8.55 -4.14
N ALA A 26 3.95 7.57 -4.96
CA ALA A 26 3.05 7.02 -5.98
C ALA A 26 1.80 6.40 -5.34
N LEU A 27 1.98 5.60 -4.28
CA LEU A 27 0.88 4.98 -3.54
C LEU A 27 -0.11 6.02 -3.01
N LYS A 28 0.38 7.14 -2.47
CA LYS A 28 -0.48 8.21 -1.96
C LYS A 28 -1.29 8.90 -3.04
N LYS A 29 -0.68 9.18 -4.21
CA LYS A 29 -1.38 9.79 -5.35
C LYS A 29 -2.49 8.89 -5.87
N ILE A 30 -2.18 7.62 -6.13
CA ILE A 30 -3.14 6.64 -6.61
C ILE A 30 -4.23 6.42 -5.55
N GLY A 31 -3.85 6.28 -4.28
CA GLY A 31 -4.77 6.10 -3.16
C GLY A 31 -5.77 7.25 -3.02
N LYS A 32 -5.35 8.51 -3.23
CA LYS A 32 -6.27 9.67 -3.23
C LYS A 32 -7.32 9.55 -4.34
N ILE A 33 -6.89 9.23 -5.56
CA ILE A 33 -7.80 9.10 -6.72
C ILE A 33 -8.81 7.98 -6.46
N VAL A 34 -8.31 6.82 -6.04
CA VAL A 34 -9.13 5.65 -5.72
C VAL A 34 -10.12 5.97 -4.59
N ALA A 35 -9.68 6.61 -3.51
CA ALA A 35 -10.55 6.98 -2.39
C ALA A 35 -11.67 7.95 -2.81
N ILE A 36 -11.36 8.95 -3.65
CA ILE A 36 -12.37 9.87 -4.18
C ILE A 36 -13.38 9.12 -5.04
N ALA A 37 -12.91 8.26 -5.96
CA ALA A 37 -13.79 7.48 -6.82
C ALA A 37 -14.74 6.58 -6.01
N PHE A 38 -14.21 5.84 -5.03
CA PHE A 38 -15.03 5.03 -4.12
C PHE A 38 -16.03 5.85 -3.32
N GLY A 39 -15.62 7.02 -2.81
CA GLY A 39 -16.51 7.92 -2.08
C GLY A 39 -17.67 8.44 -2.94
N LEU A 40 -17.39 8.84 -4.19
CA LEU A 40 -18.42 9.28 -5.13
C LEU A 40 -19.40 8.17 -5.47
N ILE A 41 -18.90 6.96 -5.78
CA ILE A 41 -19.74 5.79 -6.04
C ILE A 41 -20.62 5.49 -4.82
N PHE A 42 -20.05 5.54 -3.62
CA PHE A 42 -20.78 5.31 -2.39
C PHE A 42 -21.91 6.32 -2.22
N ILE A 43 -21.65 7.62 -2.39
CA ILE A 43 -22.68 8.67 -2.27
C ILE A 43 -23.82 8.42 -3.27
N VAL A 44 -23.50 8.11 -4.53
CA VAL A 44 -24.52 7.83 -5.56
C VAL A 44 -25.40 6.64 -5.16
N VAL A 45 -24.79 5.54 -4.70
CA VAL A 45 -25.53 4.35 -4.26
C VAL A 45 -26.43 4.68 -3.06
N GLN A 46 -25.94 5.44 -2.07
CA GLN A 46 -26.74 5.83 -0.91
C GLN A 46 -27.94 6.69 -1.29
N VAL A 47 -27.75 7.67 -2.18
CA VAL A 47 -28.85 8.54 -2.66
C VAL A 47 -29.91 7.73 -3.40
N LEU A 48 -29.50 6.84 -4.31
CA LEU A 48 -30.43 5.96 -5.02
C LEU A 48 -31.18 5.01 -4.08
N ALA A 49 -30.50 4.52 -3.04
CA ALA A 49 -31.13 3.68 -2.03
C ALA A 49 -32.14 4.44 -1.18
N GLN A 50 -31.81 5.67 -0.75
CA GLN A 50 -32.73 6.51 0.02
C GLN A 50 -33.98 6.89 -0.78
N MET A 51 -33.83 7.12 -2.09
CA MET A 51 -34.96 7.38 -3.00
C MET A 51 -35.79 6.14 -3.33
N GLY A 52 -35.36 4.95 -2.89
CA GLY A 52 -36.06 3.69 -3.14
C GLY A 52 -35.81 3.07 -4.53
N TYR A 53 -34.86 3.59 -5.31
CA TYR A 53 -34.52 3.05 -6.63
C TYR A 53 -33.67 1.77 -6.55
N VAL A 54 -32.85 1.62 -5.51
CA VAL A 54 -31.92 0.49 -5.35
C VAL A 54 -31.98 -0.05 -3.92
N SER A 55 -31.87 -1.36 -3.75
CA SER A 55 -31.68 -1.98 -2.43
C SER A 55 -30.28 -2.58 -2.34
N VAL A 56 -29.56 -2.29 -1.25
CA VAL A 56 -28.18 -2.75 -1.04
C VAL A 56 -28.17 -3.94 -0.09
N ASP A 57 -27.85 -5.12 -0.60
CA ASP A 57 -27.64 -6.33 0.20
C ASP A 57 -26.19 -6.42 0.68
N TRP A 58 -25.95 -5.96 1.90
CA TRP A 58 -24.64 -6.00 2.54
C TRP A 58 -24.13 -7.42 2.82
N THR A 59 -25.02 -8.39 3.00
CA THR A 59 -24.65 -9.80 3.22
C THR A 59 -24.04 -10.37 1.95
N ARG A 60 -24.66 -10.09 0.80
CA ARG A 60 -24.12 -10.48 -0.50
C ARG A 60 -22.79 -9.80 -0.79
N VAL A 61 -22.69 -8.50 -0.54
CA VAL A 61 -21.42 -7.75 -0.70
C VAL A 61 -20.30 -8.37 0.14
N GLN A 62 -20.57 -8.67 1.42
CA GLN A 62 -19.57 -9.31 2.28
C GLN A 62 -19.12 -10.66 1.73
N ARG A 63 -20.06 -11.50 1.30
CA ARG A 63 -19.78 -12.84 0.76
C ARG A 63 -18.93 -12.78 -0.52
N ASP A 64 -19.17 -11.78 -1.36
CA ASP A 64 -18.46 -11.64 -2.63
C ASP A 64 -17.05 -11.02 -2.42
N VAL A 65 -16.86 -10.18 -1.40
CA VAL A 65 -15.57 -9.53 -1.09
C VAL A 65 -14.65 -10.40 -0.23
N GLU A 66 -15.21 -11.18 0.71
CA GLU A 66 -14.43 -12.00 1.63
C GLU A 66 -13.42 -12.96 0.96
N PRO A 67 -13.74 -13.71 -0.12
CA PRO A 67 -12.77 -14.57 -0.78
C PRO A 67 -11.64 -13.79 -1.49
N LEU A 68 -11.94 -12.60 -2.03
CA LEU A 68 -10.94 -11.74 -2.66
C LEU A 68 -9.90 -11.25 -1.66
N LEU A 69 -10.33 -10.91 -0.43
CA LEU A 69 -9.42 -10.50 0.64
C LEU A 69 -8.59 -11.66 1.19
N LYS A 70 -9.14 -12.88 1.14
CA LYS A 70 -8.48 -14.11 1.60
C LYS A 70 -7.64 -14.78 0.51
N GLU A 71 -7.58 -14.20 -0.69
CA GLU A 71 -6.90 -14.79 -1.82
C GLU A 71 -5.44 -15.08 -1.51
N ALA A 72 -4.99 -16.31 -1.81
CA ALA A 72 -3.65 -16.78 -1.50
C ALA A 72 -2.56 -15.91 -2.14
N GLN A 73 -2.86 -15.31 -3.29
CA GLN A 73 -1.96 -14.39 -3.99
C GLN A 73 -1.67 -13.13 -3.16
N VAL A 74 -2.69 -12.55 -2.53
CA VAL A 74 -2.53 -11.37 -1.67
C VAL A 74 -1.63 -11.71 -0.48
N ARG A 75 -1.89 -12.84 0.18
CA ARG A 75 -1.04 -13.31 1.30
C ARG A 75 0.40 -13.58 0.87
N SER A 76 0.59 -14.28 -0.25
CA SER A 76 1.92 -14.58 -0.78
C SER A 76 2.72 -13.30 -1.10
N ALA A 77 2.06 -12.30 -1.69
CA ALA A 77 2.70 -11.01 -1.94
C ALA A 77 3.13 -10.30 -0.65
N TRP A 78 2.31 -10.36 0.42
CA TRP A 78 2.66 -9.81 1.73
C TRP A 78 3.84 -10.55 2.37
N ASP A 79 3.84 -11.87 2.33
CA ASP A 79 4.92 -12.68 2.90
C ASP A 79 6.25 -12.42 2.17
N GLN A 80 6.22 -12.29 0.85
CA GLN A 80 7.40 -11.94 0.05
C GLN A 80 7.94 -10.55 0.39
N LEU A 81 7.05 -9.56 0.55
CA LEU A 81 7.45 -8.22 0.95
C LEU A 81 8.11 -8.23 2.33
N LEU A 82 7.51 -8.90 3.31
CA LEU A 82 8.07 -9.04 4.66
C LEU A 82 9.41 -9.78 4.64
N ALA A 83 9.54 -10.82 3.82
CA ALA A 83 10.81 -11.54 3.66
C ALA A 83 11.92 -10.62 3.11
N ILE A 84 11.62 -9.78 2.12
CA ILE A 84 12.59 -8.82 1.57
C ILE A 84 13.01 -7.78 2.61
N LEU A 85 12.04 -7.22 3.35
CA LEU A 85 12.30 -6.20 4.38
C LEU A 85 13.10 -6.76 5.57
N THR A 86 12.85 -8.00 5.97
CA THR A 86 13.48 -8.61 7.16
C THR A 86 14.84 -9.24 6.82
N ARG A 87 15.02 -9.75 5.60
CA ARG A 87 16.29 -10.35 5.16
C ARG A 87 17.40 -9.33 4.95
N ASN A 88 17.06 -8.08 4.62
CA ASN A 88 18.01 -6.99 4.49
C ASN A 88 17.59 -5.80 5.36
N LEU A 89 17.89 -5.88 6.67
CA LEU A 89 17.53 -4.87 7.65
C LEU A 89 18.03 -3.44 7.31
N PRO A 90 19.29 -3.22 6.86
CA PRO A 90 19.75 -1.91 6.41
C PRO A 90 18.92 -1.32 5.27
N PHE A 91 18.62 -2.11 4.23
CA PHE A 91 17.75 -1.70 3.13
C PHE A 91 16.30 -1.50 3.58
N GLY A 92 15.74 -2.48 4.31
CA GLY A 92 14.35 -2.50 4.74
C GLY A 92 14.01 -1.34 5.68
N GLY A 93 14.91 -1.01 6.61
CA GLY A 93 14.75 0.16 7.47
C GLY A 93 14.73 1.47 6.70
N ALA A 94 15.67 1.64 5.75
CA ALA A 94 15.70 2.83 4.91
C ALA A 94 14.49 2.90 3.97
N PHE A 95 14.06 1.77 3.41
CA PHE A 95 12.88 1.67 2.57
C PHE A 95 11.61 2.07 3.32
N VAL A 96 11.38 1.52 4.52
CA VAL A 96 10.20 1.87 5.33
C VAL A 96 10.23 3.36 5.71
N ALA A 97 11.40 3.89 6.10
CA ALA A 97 11.54 5.32 6.40
C ALA A 97 11.22 6.19 5.16
N GLY A 98 11.81 5.85 4.01
CA GLY A 98 11.53 6.50 2.74
C GLY A 98 10.05 6.44 2.37
N LEU A 99 9.43 5.27 2.48
CA LEU A 99 8.02 5.01 2.18
C LEU A 99 7.09 5.87 3.04
N VAL A 100 7.33 5.95 4.35
CA VAL A 100 6.53 6.81 5.24
C VAL A 100 6.66 8.29 4.84
N ILE A 101 7.88 8.74 4.52
CA ILE A 101 8.12 10.12 4.09
C ILE A 101 7.43 10.39 2.74
N GLY A 102 7.51 9.45 1.80
CA GLY A 102 6.85 9.52 0.49
C GLY A 102 5.33 9.60 0.62
N LEU A 103 4.75 8.74 1.46
CA LEU A 103 3.31 8.75 1.77
C LEU A 103 2.82 10.07 2.37
N ARG A 104 3.65 10.73 3.19
CA ARG A 104 3.32 12.04 3.78
C ARG A 104 3.42 13.19 2.76
N ARG A 105 4.30 13.06 1.77
CA ARG A 105 4.55 14.11 0.76
C ARG A 105 3.74 13.97 -0.53
N GLY A 106 3.22 12.78 -0.84
CA GLY A 106 2.29 12.55 -1.97
C GLY A 106 0.91 13.18 -1.76
#